data_AF-A0A7S2C264-F1
#
_entry.id   AF-A0A7S2C264-F1
#
_cell.length_a   1.000
_cell.length_b   1.000
_cell.length_c   1.000
_cell.angle_alpha   90.00
_cell.angle_beta   90.00
_cell.angle_gamma   90.00
#
_symmetry.space_group_name_H-M   'P 1'
#
loop_
_entity.id
_entity.type
_entity.pdbx_description
1 polymer ?
#
loop_
_entity_poly.entity_id
_entity_poly.type
_entity_poly.pdbx_seq_one_letter_code
_entity_poly.pdbx_strand_id
1 'polypeptide(L)'
;PAVETIQDIALGKKTDYWLNQILGSAGTLGDTWLQAAAPKWPGVNFMGTFPGVVDTDLIGTSKTFPKWMRPFIMAGQKVISMSAEECGKLHATILVSPNAARRQVTYFNEKMQGRRTHDIAYDADFGRWVTSFLEETVAKHSLGTAQGASRILEV
;
A
#
# COMPACT_ATOMS: atom_id res chain seq x y z
N PRO A 1 5.96 -11.47 -7.49
CA PRO A 1 7.06 -10.80 -8.21
C PRO A 1 8.40 -11.20 -7.57
N ALA A 2 9.51 -11.18 -8.30
CA ALA A 2 10.82 -11.44 -7.68
C ALA A 2 11.19 -10.31 -6.70
N VAL A 3 11.92 -10.65 -5.62
CA VAL A 3 12.32 -9.67 -4.59
C VAL A 3 13.07 -8.48 -5.20
N GLU A 4 14.02 -8.76 -6.09
CA GLU A 4 14.80 -7.73 -6.79
C GLU A 4 13.91 -6.74 -7.55
N THR A 5 12.90 -7.24 -8.28
CA THR A 5 11.93 -6.40 -8.99
C THR A 5 11.16 -5.49 -8.03
N ILE A 6 10.76 -6.00 -6.87
CA ILE A 6 10.04 -5.22 -5.86
C ILE A 6 10.94 -4.11 -5.31
N GLN A 7 12.19 -4.44 -4.99
CA GLN A 7 13.18 -3.49 -4.47
C GLN A 7 13.49 -2.39 -5.49
N ASP A 8 13.68 -2.75 -6.76
CA ASP A 8 13.94 -1.78 -7.82
C ASP A 8 12.79 -0.79 -8.01
N ILE A 9 11.55 -1.31 -8.03
CA ILE A 9 10.33 -0.49 -8.12
C ILE A 9 10.23 0.45 -6.91
N ALA A 10 10.46 -0.07 -5.70
CA ALA A 10 10.42 0.72 -4.47
C ALA A 10 11.46 1.85 -4.46
N LEU A 11 12.66 1.58 -4.96
CA LEU A 11 13.75 2.55 -5.09
C LEU A 11 13.56 3.53 -6.26
N GLY A 12 12.49 3.39 -7.04
CA GLY A 12 12.21 4.26 -8.19
C GLY A 12 13.22 4.10 -9.33
N LYS A 13 13.85 2.93 -9.48
CA LYS A 13 14.74 2.66 -10.61
C LYS A 13 13.96 2.77 -11.92
N LYS A 14 14.52 3.51 -12.88
CA LYS A 14 13.89 3.74 -14.19
C LYS A 14 14.07 2.52 -15.08
N THR A 15 13.19 1.53 -14.90
CA THR A 15 13.10 0.31 -15.71
C THR A 15 11.68 0.19 -16.23
N ASP A 16 11.51 -0.45 -17.39
CA ASP A 16 10.20 -0.67 -18.01
C ASP A 16 9.42 -1.78 -17.29
N TYR A 17 8.87 -1.43 -16.12
CA TYR A 17 8.00 -2.31 -15.36
C TYR A 17 6.55 -2.25 -15.86
N TRP A 18 5.93 -3.41 -15.98
CA TRP A 18 4.54 -3.55 -16.35
C TRP A 18 3.64 -3.20 -15.16
N LEU A 19 2.42 -2.73 -15.44
CA LEU A 19 1.47 -2.27 -14.40
C LEU A 19 1.22 -3.33 -13.33
N ASN A 20 1.09 -4.61 -13.72
CA ASN A 20 0.92 -5.72 -12.78
C ASN A 20 2.12 -5.93 -11.87
N GLN A 21 3.35 -5.67 -12.34
CA GLN A 21 4.56 -5.73 -11.51
C GLN A 21 4.58 -4.59 -10.49
N ILE A 22 4.19 -3.38 -10.90
CA ILE A 22 4.09 -2.22 -10.02
C ILE A 22 3.04 -2.47 -8.92
N LEU A 23 1.82 -2.85 -9.31
CA LEU A 23 0.72 -3.11 -8.37
C LEU A 23 1.02 -4.30 -7.45
N GLY A 24 1.57 -5.39 -8.01
CA GLY A 24 1.98 -6.56 -7.22
C GLY A 24 3.10 -6.24 -6.23
N SER A 25 4.04 -5.37 -6.61
CA SER A 25 5.12 -4.92 -5.72
C SER A 25 4.59 -4.04 -4.60
N ALA A 26 3.71 -3.07 -4.90
CA ALA A 26 3.07 -2.23 -3.90
C ALA A 26 2.27 -3.07 -2.89
N GLY A 27 1.46 -4.02 -3.37
CA GLY A 27 0.72 -4.95 -2.51
C GLY A 27 1.63 -5.81 -1.64
N THR A 28 2.71 -6.35 -2.21
CA THR A 28 3.68 -7.17 -1.45
C THR A 28 4.41 -6.35 -0.39
N LEU A 29 4.83 -5.12 -0.70
CA LEU A 29 5.46 -4.21 0.28
C LEU A 29 4.53 -3.89 1.44
N GLY A 30 3.27 -3.55 1.15
CA GLY A 30 2.26 -3.27 2.18
C GLY A 30 1.99 -4.49 3.06
N ASP A 31 1.78 -5.65 2.46
CA ASP A 31 1.53 -6.90 3.19
C ASP A 31 2.75 -7.29 4.05
N THR A 32 3.98 -7.09 3.55
CA THR A 32 5.24 -7.35 4.28
C THR A 32 5.40 -6.40 5.47
N TRP A 33 5.11 -5.11 5.29
CA TRP A 33 5.19 -4.13 6.36
C TRP A 33 4.24 -4.48 7.51
N LEU A 34 3.01 -4.93 7.22
CA LEU A 34 2.08 -5.38 8.25
C LEU A 34 2.63 -6.59 9.04
N GLN A 35 3.23 -7.56 8.36
CA GLN A 35 3.87 -8.72 9.01
C GLN A 35 5.06 -8.31 9.88
N ALA A 36 5.91 -7.41 9.40
CA ALA A 36 7.07 -6.93 10.15
C ALA A 36 6.69 -6.00 11.33
N ALA A 37 5.58 -5.27 11.21
CA ALA A 37 5.07 -4.40 12.25
C ALA A 37 4.41 -5.19 13.38
N ALA A 38 3.63 -6.24 13.08
CA ALA A 38 2.86 -7.00 14.05
C ALA A 38 3.64 -7.38 15.33
N PRO A 39 4.82 -8.04 15.26
CA PRO A 39 5.58 -8.40 16.46
C PRO A 39 5.98 -7.21 17.35
N LYS A 40 6.08 -6.00 16.80
CA LYS A 40 6.42 -4.78 17.54
C LYS A 40 5.23 -4.21 18.32
N TRP A 41 4.01 -4.61 17.98
CA TRP A 41 2.75 -4.11 18.56
C TRP A 41 1.83 -5.26 18.98
N PRO A 42 2.16 -6.01 20.06
CA PRO A 42 1.40 -7.20 20.48
C PRO A 42 -0.05 -6.91 20.87
N GLY A 43 -0.37 -5.66 21.26
CA GLY A 43 -1.74 -5.24 21.57
C GLY A 43 -2.56 -4.80 20.35
N VAL A 44 -2.00 -4.85 19.14
CA VAL A 44 -2.63 -4.35 17.92
C VAL A 44 -2.80 -5.50 16.92
N ASN A 45 -4.02 -5.64 16.40
CA ASN A 45 -4.30 -6.52 15.26
C ASN A 45 -4.24 -5.70 13.97
N PHE A 46 -3.49 -6.19 13.00
CA PHE A 46 -3.32 -5.58 11.70
C PHE A 46 -4.23 -6.25 10.67
N MET A 47 -4.78 -5.45 9.76
CA MET A 47 -5.67 -5.91 8.70
C MET A 47 -5.18 -5.36 7.35
N GLY A 48 -4.90 -6.26 6.41
CA GLY A 48 -4.73 -5.90 5.01
C GLY A 48 -6.03 -6.16 4.24
N THR A 49 -6.55 -5.15 3.55
CA THR A 49 -7.83 -5.29 2.81
C THR A 49 -7.73 -4.68 1.43
N PHE A 50 -8.45 -5.28 0.48
CA PHE A 50 -8.79 -4.69 -0.80
C PHE A 50 -10.32 -4.81 -0.97
N PRO A 51 -11.10 -3.88 -0.41
CA PRO A 51 -12.56 -3.98 -0.41
C PRO A 51 -13.17 -3.59 -1.75
N GLY A 52 -12.38 -3.03 -2.67
CA GLY A 52 -12.81 -2.62 -3.99
C GLY A 52 -12.18 -1.30 -4.42
N VAL A 53 -12.58 -0.84 -5.60
CA VAL A 53 -12.14 0.44 -6.16
C VAL A 53 -13.23 1.47 -5.93
N VAL A 54 -12.87 2.64 -5.39
CA VAL A 54 -13.77 3.79 -5.31
C VAL A 54 -13.38 4.77 -6.40
N ASP A 55 -14.36 5.31 -7.13
CA ASP A 55 -14.10 6.38 -8.10
C ASP A 55 -13.63 7.62 -7.34
N THR A 56 -12.39 8.03 -7.62
CA THR A 56 -11.71 9.16 -6.97
C THR A 56 -10.92 9.91 -8.03
N ASP A 57 -10.60 11.18 -7.76
CA ASP A 57 -9.79 12.00 -8.65
C ASP A 57 -8.31 11.62 -8.65
N LEU A 58 -7.90 10.62 -7.84
CA LEU A 58 -6.52 10.19 -7.65
C LEU A 58 -5.81 9.92 -8.99
N ILE A 59 -6.46 9.28 -9.95
CA ILE A 59 -5.84 8.96 -11.24
C ILE A 59 -5.66 10.23 -12.09
N GLY A 60 -6.62 11.16 -12.01
CA GLY A 60 -6.56 12.45 -12.70
C GLY A 60 -5.45 13.36 -12.14
N THR A 61 -5.29 13.37 -10.83
CA THR A 61 -4.33 14.23 -10.11
C THR A 61 -2.95 13.60 -9.95
N SER A 62 -2.84 12.28 -10.03
CA SER A 62 -1.58 11.55 -9.86
C SER A 62 -0.54 11.86 -10.94
N LYS A 63 0.72 12.02 -10.52
CA LYS A 63 1.89 12.07 -11.43
C LYS A 63 2.43 10.69 -11.81
N THR A 64 1.88 9.61 -11.23
CA THR A 64 2.27 8.23 -11.50
C THR A 64 1.98 7.83 -12.95
N PHE A 65 0.91 8.36 -13.54
CA PHE A 65 0.50 8.00 -14.90
C PHE A 65 0.76 9.14 -15.90
N PRO A 66 1.27 8.82 -17.11
CA PRO A 66 1.36 9.77 -18.21
C PRO A 66 0.02 10.44 -18.49
N LYS A 67 0.01 11.75 -18.76
CA LYS A 67 -1.23 12.54 -18.95
C LYS A 67 -2.17 11.95 -20.00
N TRP A 68 -1.63 11.39 -21.09
CA TRP A 68 -2.41 10.79 -22.16
C TRP A 68 -3.14 9.50 -21.75
N MET A 69 -2.62 8.79 -20.74
CA MET A 69 -3.16 7.50 -20.30
C MET A 69 -4.27 7.68 -19.25
N ARG A 70 -4.25 8.79 -18.50
CA ARG A 70 -5.20 9.05 -17.41
C ARG A 70 -6.67 8.94 -17.82
N PRO A 71 -7.13 9.49 -18.95
CA PRO A 71 -8.55 9.39 -19.34
C PRO A 71 -9.01 7.94 -19.51
N PHE A 72 -8.17 7.07 -20.07
CA PHE A 72 -8.48 5.65 -20.26
C PHE A 72 -8.55 4.90 -18.92
N ILE A 73 -7.61 5.17 -18.02
CA ILE A 73 -7.61 4.53 -16.70
C ILE A 73 -8.79 5.03 -15.86
N MET A 74 -9.11 6.33 -15.91
CA MET A 74 -10.28 6.89 -15.22
C MET A 74 -11.59 6.32 -15.78
N ALA A 75 -11.70 6.13 -17.09
CA ALA A 75 -12.85 5.46 -17.68
C ALA A 75 -12.96 4.01 -17.22
N GLY A 76 -11.84 3.27 -17.18
CA GLY A 76 -11.81 1.91 -16.64
C GLY A 76 -12.19 1.84 -15.15
N GLN A 77 -11.70 2.78 -14.34
CA GLN A 77 -12.04 2.91 -12.92
C GLN A 77 -13.54 3.00 -12.71
N LYS A 78 -14.24 3.83 -13.50
CA LYS A 78 -15.70 4.00 -13.41
C LYS A 78 -16.49 2.72 -13.68
N VAL A 79 -15.96 1.82 -14.51
CA VAL A 79 -16.63 0.55 -14.85
C VAL A 79 -16.52 -0.45 -13.70
N ILE A 80 -15.40 -0.44 -12.97
CA ILE A 80 -15.12 -1.41 -11.90
C ILE A 80 -15.36 -0.84 -10.50
N SER A 81 -15.60 0.47 -10.39
CA SER A 81 -15.75 1.14 -9.11
C SER A 81 -17.09 0.85 -8.47
N MET A 82 -17.08 0.72 -7.15
CA MET A 82 -18.27 0.76 -6.31
C MET A 82 -18.44 2.15 -5.69
N SER A 83 -19.63 2.41 -5.15
CA SER A 83 -19.84 3.65 -4.40
C SER A 83 -18.98 3.69 -3.13
N ALA A 84 -18.65 4.90 -2.68
CA ALA A 84 -17.92 5.09 -1.42
C ALA A 84 -18.69 4.51 -0.22
N GLU A 85 -20.03 4.54 -0.26
CA GLU A 85 -20.89 3.97 0.78
C GLU A 85 -20.78 2.44 0.84
N GLU A 86 -20.83 1.76 -0.31
CA GLU A 86 -20.64 0.30 -0.37
C GLU A 86 -19.25 -0.11 0.11
N CYS A 87 -18.20 0.61 -0.33
CA CYS A 87 -16.84 0.36 0.13
C CYS A 87 -16.71 0.60 1.65
N GLY A 88 -17.34 1.65 2.19
CA GLY A 88 -17.38 1.93 3.62
C GLY A 88 -18.08 0.82 4.42
N LYS A 89 -19.20 0.30 3.91
CA LYS A 89 -19.91 -0.84 4.51
C LYS A 89 -19.05 -2.10 4.56
N LEU A 90 -18.28 -2.37 3.51
CA LEU A 90 -17.32 -3.49 3.49
C LEU A 90 -16.21 -3.31 4.53
N HIS A 91 -15.62 -2.12 4.63
CA HIS A 91 -14.62 -1.81 5.66
C HIS A 91 -15.19 -2.01 7.07
N ALA A 92 -16.36 -1.44 7.35
CA ALA A 92 -17.01 -1.58 8.65
C ALA A 92 -17.27 -3.05 8.99
N THR A 93 -17.72 -3.84 8.02
CA THR A 93 -17.99 -5.28 8.19
C THR A 93 -16.72 -6.07 8.49
N ILE A 94 -15.61 -5.75 7.82
CA ILE A 94 -14.30 -6.36 8.10
C ILE A 94 -13.84 -5.99 9.51
N LEU A 95 -13.95 -4.71 9.90
CA LEU A 95 -13.52 -4.23 11.21
C LEU A 95 -14.27 -4.88 12.38
N VAL A 96 -15.59 -5.08 12.24
CA VAL A 96 -16.39 -5.75 13.27
C VAL A 96 -16.41 -7.27 13.13
N SER A 97 -15.71 -7.81 12.13
CA SER A 97 -15.69 -9.26 11.90
C SER A 97 -15.01 -9.98 13.06
N PRO A 98 -15.59 -11.05 13.60
CA PRO A 98 -14.90 -11.90 14.58
C PRO A 98 -13.65 -12.56 14.00
N ASN A 99 -13.47 -12.53 12.67
CA ASN A 99 -12.28 -13.05 12.00
C ASN A 99 -11.09 -12.07 12.02
N ALA A 100 -11.32 -10.77 12.21
CA ALA A 100 -10.27 -9.75 12.17
C ALA A 100 -9.21 -9.95 13.27
N ALA A 101 -9.62 -10.45 14.44
CA ALA A 101 -8.76 -10.66 15.60
C ALA A 101 -8.24 -12.10 15.75
N ARG A 102 -8.53 -13.01 14.79
CA ARG A 102 -8.10 -14.42 14.89
C ARG A 102 -6.59 -14.62 14.78
N ARG A 103 -5.91 -13.68 14.14
CA ARG A 103 -4.46 -13.63 13.98
C ARG A 103 -4.03 -12.19 14.16
N GLN A 104 -2.78 -12.01 14.55
CA GLN A 104 -2.20 -10.68 14.69
C GLN A 104 -2.18 -9.90 13.37
N VAL A 105 -2.09 -10.61 12.23
CA VAL A 105 -2.29 -10.04 10.90
C VAL A 105 -3.31 -10.88 10.13
N THR A 106 -4.38 -10.24 9.64
CA THR A 106 -5.41 -10.88 8.83
C THR A 106 -5.59 -10.16 7.51
N TYR A 107 -5.98 -10.90 6.47
CA TYR A 107 -6.15 -10.35 5.12
C TYR A 107 -7.50 -10.73 4.55
N PHE A 108 -8.17 -9.75 3.95
CA PHE A 108 -9.48 -9.90 3.33
C PHE A 108 -9.42 -9.49 1.86
N ASN A 109 -10.14 -10.23 1.01
CA ASN A 109 -10.39 -9.84 -0.38
C ASN A 109 -11.70 -9.02 -0.49
N GLU A 110 -12.05 -8.63 -1.71
CA GLU A 110 -13.25 -7.84 -2.03
C GLU A 110 -14.56 -8.57 -1.69
N LYS A 111 -14.50 -9.90 -1.52
CA LYS A 111 -15.62 -10.75 -1.09
C LYS A 111 -15.61 -11.02 0.41
N MET A 112 -14.80 -10.29 1.18
CA MET A 112 -14.60 -10.46 2.63
C MET A 112 -14.11 -11.85 3.04
N GLN A 113 -13.50 -12.59 2.12
CA GLN A 113 -12.92 -13.90 2.38
C GLN A 113 -11.50 -13.74 2.90
N GLY A 114 -11.17 -14.51 3.93
CA GLY A 114 -9.81 -14.60 4.44
C GLY A 114 -8.87 -15.14 3.36
N ARG A 115 -7.76 -14.44 3.10
CA ARG A 115 -6.73 -14.86 2.13
C ARG A 115 -5.37 -15.03 2.79
N ARG A 116 -4.51 -15.81 2.14
CA ARG A 116 -3.06 -15.71 2.33
C ARG A 116 -2.52 -14.62 1.42
N THR A 117 -1.44 -13.98 1.85
CA THR A 117 -0.67 -13.07 0.98
C THR A 117 0.36 -13.84 0.20
N HIS A 118 1.13 -13.13 -0.63
CA HIS A 118 2.27 -13.69 -1.33
C HIS A 118 3.33 -14.16 -0.32
N ASP A 119 3.98 -15.32 -0.54
CA ASP A 119 4.87 -15.93 0.46
C ASP A 119 6.06 -15.03 0.87
N ILE A 120 6.57 -14.22 -0.06
CA ILE A 120 7.58 -13.17 0.22
C ILE A 120 7.19 -12.25 1.38
N ALA A 121 5.90 -11.98 1.61
CA ALA A 121 5.48 -11.11 2.70
C ALA A 121 5.73 -11.70 4.10
N TYR A 122 5.93 -13.02 4.19
CA TYR A 122 6.29 -13.71 5.43
C TYR A 122 7.81 -13.91 5.59
N ASP A 123 8.61 -13.50 4.59
CA ASP A 123 10.06 -13.61 4.64
C ASP A 123 10.66 -12.58 5.61
N ALA A 124 11.39 -13.07 6.60
CA ALA A 124 11.91 -12.23 7.68
C ALA A 124 13.02 -11.27 7.20
N ASP A 125 13.80 -11.65 6.19
CA ASP A 125 14.91 -10.86 5.69
C ASP A 125 14.38 -9.73 4.82
N PHE A 126 13.40 -10.04 3.98
CA PHE A 126 12.65 -9.05 3.23
C PHE A 126 11.88 -8.11 4.15
N GLY A 127 11.26 -8.61 5.22
CA GLY A 127 10.60 -7.78 6.24
C GLY A 127 11.52 -6.78 6.93
N ARG A 128 12.77 -7.18 7.23
CA ARG A 128 13.79 -6.26 7.75
C ARG A 128 14.16 -5.21 6.71
N TRP A 129 14.40 -5.61 5.47
CA TRP A 129 14.70 -4.67 4.38
C TRP A 129 13.57 -3.65 4.16
N VAL A 130 12.30 -4.09 4.09
CA VAL A 130 11.13 -3.20 3.91
C VAL A 130 11.05 -2.18 5.05
N THR A 131 11.24 -2.63 6.28
CA THR A 131 11.23 -1.75 7.46
C THR A 131 12.34 -0.70 7.36
N SER A 132 13.58 -1.11 7.09
CA SER A 132 14.71 -0.18 6.96
C SER A 132 14.51 0.80 5.79
N PHE A 133 14.03 0.31 4.65
CA PHE A 133 13.72 1.15 3.48
C PHE A 133 12.70 2.24 3.83
N LEU A 134 11.62 1.89 4.54
CA LEU A 134 10.59 2.85 4.95
C LEU A 134 11.13 3.86 5.98
N GLU A 135 11.86 3.40 6.99
CA GLU A 135 12.48 4.25 8.01
C GLU A 135 13.48 5.24 7.39
N GLU A 136 14.35 4.78 6.48
CA GLU A 136 15.28 5.64 5.76
C GLU A 136 14.56 6.65 4.86
N THR A 137 13.50 6.22 4.17
CA THR A 137 12.71 7.09 3.28
C THR A 137 12.07 8.21 4.10
N VAL A 138 11.43 7.87 5.22
CA VAL A 138 10.86 8.86 6.15
C VAL A 138 11.95 9.80 6.66
N ALA A 139 13.08 9.28 7.16
CA ALA A 139 14.18 10.10 7.67
C ALA A 139 14.70 11.11 6.63
N LYS A 140 14.92 10.65 5.39
CA LYS A 140 15.38 11.51 4.27
C LYS A 140 14.37 12.63 3.97
N HIS A 141 13.07 12.34 4.00
CA HIS A 141 12.03 13.33 3.71
C HIS A 141 11.70 14.26 4.89
N SER A 142 11.82 13.79 6.14
CA SER A 142 11.65 14.61 7.35
C SER A 142 12.80 15.60 7.55
N LEU A 143 14.01 15.26 7.14
CA LEU A 143 15.17 16.18 7.19
C LEU A 143 15.06 17.30 6.13
N GLY A 144 14.48 17.01 4.96
CA GLY A 144 14.22 18.01 3.92
C GLY A 144 13.17 19.05 4.31
N THR A 145 12.16 18.67 5.11
CA THR A 145 11.16 19.61 5.66
C THR A 145 11.70 20.46 6.81
N ALA A 146 12.61 19.94 7.65
CA ALA A 146 13.23 20.71 8.72
C ALA A 146 14.16 21.83 8.19
N GLN A 147 14.93 21.59 7.13
CA GLN A 147 15.72 22.63 6.47
C GLN A 147 14.86 23.67 5.73
N GLY A 148 13.68 23.27 5.23
CA GLY A 148 12.69 24.19 4.66
C GLY A 148 12.02 25.08 5.72
N ALA A 149 11.74 24.55 6.91
CA ALA A 149 11.12 25.29 8.01
C ALA A 149 12.07 26.34 8.62
N SER A 150 13.37 26.05 8.73
CA SER A 150 14.36 27.01 9.25
C SER A 150 14.53 28.24 8.34
N ARG A 151 14.31 28.11 7.03
CA ARG A 151 14.38 29.24 6.08
C ARG A 151 13.15 30.16 6.09
N ILE A 152 12.03 29.70 6.63
CA ILE A 152 10.80 30.52 6.75
C ILE A 152 10.86 31.39 8.02
N LEU A 153 11.67 31.02 9.01
CA LEU A 153 11.84 31.77 10.25
C LEU A 153 12.99 32.80 10.20
N GLU A 154 13.67 32.94 9.07
CA GLU A 154 14.75 33.92 8.84
C GLU A 154 14.34 35.06 7.87
N VAL A 155 13.04 35.27 7.63
CA VAL A 155 12.52 36.41 6.83
C VAL A 155 11.65 37.32 7.69
#